data_AF-A0AA40P4W0-F1
#
_entry.id   AF-A0AA40P4W0-F1
#
_cell.length_a   1.000
_cell.length_b   1.000
_cell.length_c   1.000
_cell.angle_alpha   90.00
_cell.angle_beta   90.00
_cell.angle_gamma   90.00
#
_symmetry.space_group_name_H-M   'P 1'
#
loop_
_entity.id
_entity.type
_entity.pdbx_description
1 polymer ?
#
loop_
_entity_poly.entity_id
_entity_poly.type
_entity_poly.pdbx_seq_one_letter_code
_entity_poly.pdbx_strand_id
1 'polypeptide(L)' 'MHLSALTPTSREHHVERHGELFTGQEMLDWWAEGDNRVRCRCACTPVLLDNQGRPMTPDLMAKAKMDLKAFKAS' A
#
# COMPACT_ATOMS: atom_id res chain seq x y z
N MET A 1 -0.54 4.79 -4.22
CA MET A 1 -1.01 3.52 -3.62
C MET A 1 0.17 2.75 -3.06
N HIS A 2 0.07 2.26 -1.83
CA HIS A 2 1.06 1.37 -1.22
C HIS A 2 0.83 -0.06 -1.71
N LEU A 3 1.85 -0.72 -2.24
CA LEU A 3 1.78 -2.12 -2.66
C LEU A 3 2.78 -2.95 -1.88
N SER A 4 2.30 -3.61 -0.83
CA SER A 4 3.13 -4.49 0.01
C SER A 4 3.36 -5.83 -0.68
N ALA A 5 4.55 -6.42 -0.50
CA ALA A 5 4.76 -7.82 -0.79
C ALA A 5 3.91 -8.67 0.18
N LEU A 6 2.93 -9.42 -0.35
CA LEU A 6 2.07 -10.29 0.44
C LEU A 6 2.74 -11.67 0.58
N THR A 7 3.58 -11.82 1.60
CA THR A 7 4.30 -13.06 1.90
C THR A 7 4.25 -13.37 3.40
N PRO A 8 4.37 -14.65 3.83
CA PRO A 8 4.34 -15.03 5.25
C PRO A 8 5.42 -14.34 6.11
N THR A 9 6.49 -13.86 5.49
CA THR A 9 7.63 -13.19 6.16
C THR A 9 7.57 -11.66 6.05
N SER A 10 6.45 -11.10 5.58
CA SER A 10 6.25 -9.65 5.53
C SER A 10 5.69 -9.16 6.86
N ARG A 11 6.15 -7.98 7.30
CA ARG A 11 5.70 -7.37 8.55
C ARG A 11 4.24 -6.97 8.45
N GLU A 12 3.48 -7.20 9.51
CA GLU A 12 2.03 -6.97 9.53
C GLU A 12 1.69 -5.50 9.23
N HIS A 13 2.34 -4.55 9.89
CA HIS A 13 2.09 -3.12 9.69
C HIS A 13 2.46 -2.60 8.29
N HIS A 14 3.25 -3.35 7.53
CA HIS A 14 3.45 -3.08 6.10
C HIS A 14 2.30 -3.67 5.27
N VAL A 15 1.91 -4.91 5.55
CA VAL A 15 0.83 -5.62 4.85
C VAL A 15 -0.49 -4.87 4.98
N GLU A 16 -0.78 -4.29 6.14
CA GLU A 16 -2.00 -3.52 6.39
C GLU A 16 -2.17 -2.27 5.52
N ARG A 17 -1.06 -1.71 5.02
CA ARG A 17 -1.10 -0.55 4.11
C ARG A 17 -1.41 -0.96 2.66
N HIS A 18 -1.41 -2.25 2.31
CA HIS A 18 -1.56 -2.72 0.94
C HIS A 18 -2.91 -2.26 0.33
N GLY A 19 -2.84 -1.58 -0.81
CA GLY A 19 -4.02 -1.05 -1.51
C GLY A 19 -4.53 0.29 -0.96
N GLU A 20 -3.94 0.84 0.09
CA GLU A 20 -4.27 2.16 0.61
C GLU A 20 -3.57 3.29 -0.16
N LEU A 21 -4.20 4.46 -0.16
CA LEU A 21 -3.64 5.68 -0.75
C LEU A 21 -3.00 6.55 0.33
N PHE A 22 -1.84 7.06 -0.03
CA PHE A 22 -1.10 8.06 0.71
C PHE A 22 -0.49 9.01 -0.32
N THR A 23 -0.32 10.25 0.09
CA THR A 23 0.50 11.24 -0.61
C THR A 23 1.97 10.79 -0.64
N GLY A 24 2.77 11.41 -1.51
CA GLY A 24 4.20 11.15 -1.55
C GLY A 24 4.88 11.44 -0.20
N GLN A 25 4.49 12.53 0.48
CA GLN A 25 5.08 12.91 1.75
C GLN A 25 4.74 11.90 2.86
N GLU A 26 3.47 11.49 2.99
CA GLU A 26 3.06 10.47 3.98
C GLU A 26 3.78 9.13 3.79
N MET A 27 4.13 8.76 2.56
CA MET A 27 4.95 7.57 2.31
C MET A 27 6.38 7.75 2.78
N LEU A 28 6.99 8.90 2.48
CA LEU A 28 8.37 9.21 2.86
C LEU A 28 8.52 9.30 4.38
N ASP A 29 7.60 9.97 5.05
CA ASP A 29 7.58 10.10 6.50
C ASP A 29 7.45 8.72 7.16
N TRP A 30 6.50 7.90 6.68
CA TRP A 30 6.31 6.55 7.21
C TRP A 30 7.52 5.65 7.00
N TRP A 31 8.23 5.75 5.87
CA TRP A 31 9.47 4.99 5.66
C TRP A 31 10.64 5.48 6.54
N ALA A 32 10.63 6.76 6.92
CA ALA A 32 11.63 7.34 7.81
C ALA A 32 11.42 6.93 9.28
N GLU A 33 10.22 6.51 9.65
CA GLU A 33 9.91 6.00 10.98
C GLU A 33 10.58 4.63 11.25
N GLY A 34 11.39 4.59 12.31
CA GLY A 34 11.98 3.35 12.82
C GLY A 34 12.73 2.55 11.76
N ASP A 35 12.34 1.29 11.57
CA ASP A 35 12.94 0.36 10.62
C ASP A 35 12.07 0.11 9.37
N ASN A 36 11.03 0.92 9.14
CA ASN A 36 10.07 0.71 8.05
C ASN A 36 10.73 0.69 6.67
N ARG A 37 11.80 1.46 6.44
CA ARG A 37 12.58 1.39 5.18
C ARG A 37 13.51 0.19 5.09
N VAL A 38 13.98 -0.35 6.20
CA VAL A 38 15.03 -1.37 6.24
C VAL A 38 14.50 -2.67 5.66
N ARG A 39 15.06 -3.19 4.55
CA ARG A 39 14.58 -4.42 3.88
C ARG A 39 13.07 -4.40 3.56
N CYS A 40 12.50 -3.21 3.35
CA CYS A 40 11.12 -3.07 2.90
C CYS A 40 10.98 -3.67 1.49
N ARG A 41 9.93 -4.44 1.26
CA ARG A 41 9.58 -5.02 -0.05
C ARG A 41 8.32 -4.38 -0.64
N CYS A 42 7.91 -3.23 -0.11
CA CYS A 42 6.76 -2.50 -0.61
C CYS A 42 7.17 -1.65 -1.82
N ALA A 43 6.25 -1.48 -2.76
CA ALA A 43 6.35 -0.57 -3.88
C ALA A 43 5.30 0.54 -3.76
N CYS A 44 5.47 1.60 -4.56
CA CYS A 44 4.49 2.67 -4.69
C CYS A 44 4.03 2.75 -6.14
N THR A 45 2.72 2.71 -6.34
CA THR A 45 2.10 2.93 -7.65
C THR A 45 1.37 4.28 -7.64
N PRO A 46 1.69 5.20 -8.56
CA PRO A 46 0.94 6.45 -8.72
C PRO A 46 -0.52 6.16 -9.06
N VAL A 47 -1.43 6.91 -8.45
CA VAL A 47 -2.86 6.85 -8.75
C VAL A 47 -3.30 8.26 -9.09
N LEU A 48 -3.87 8.42 -10.28
CA LEU A 48 -4.43 9.70 -10.71
C LEU A 48 -5.73 9.95 -9.94
N LEU A 49 -5.91 11.20 -9.53
CA LEU A 49 -7.13 11.65 -8.88
C LEU A 49 -7.89 12.57 -9.84
N ASP A 50 -9.21 12.54 -9.77
CA ASP A 50 -10.05 13.53 -10.43
C ASP A 50 -10.03 14.88 -9.68
N ASN A 51 -10.77 15.85 -10.20
CA ASN A 51 -10.89 17.19 -9.60
C ASN A 51 -11.58 17.21 -8.22
N GLN A 52 -12.22 16.10 -7.81
CA GLN A 52 -12.83 15.93 -6.51
C GLN A 52 -11.92 15.12 -5.56
N GLY A 53 -10.70 14.80 -5.99
CA GLY A 53 -9.74 14.02 -5.20
C GLY A 53 -10.04 12.51 -5.18
N ARG A 54 -10.93 12.02 -6.05
CA ARG A 54 -11.29 10.60 -6.10
C ARG A 54 -10.36 9.84 -7.04
N PRO A 55 -10.00 8.59 -6.75
CA PRO A 55 -9.18 7.78 -7.63
C PRO A 55 -9.83 7.57 -8.99
N MET A 56 -9.08 7.80 -10.07
CA MET A 56 -9.55 7.51 -11.44
C MET A 56 -9.56 6.01 -11.78
N THR A 57 -8.85 5.20 -10.99
CA THR A 57 -8.75 3.73 -11.16
C THR A 57 -9.18 2.99 -9.88
N PRO A 58 -10.43 3.15 -9.43
CA PRO A 58 -10.90 2.56 -8.17
C PRO A 58 -10.85 1.02 -8.18
N ASP A 59 -11.06 0.39 -9.34
CA ASP A 59 -11.04 -1.08 -9.46
C ASP A 59 -9.65 -1.68 -9.22
N LEU A 60 -8.58 -0.95 -9.59
CA LEU A 60 -7.21 -1.38 -9.32
C LEU A 60 -6.96 -1.43 -7.80
N MET A 61 -7.46 -0.43 -7.07
CA MET A 61 -7.37 -0.40 -5.61
C MET A 61 -8.21 -1.50 -4.97
N ALA A 62 -9.44 -1.70 -5.47
CA ALA A 62 -10.31 -2.77 -5.00
C ALA A 62 -9.64 -4.14 -5.16
N LYS A 63 -8.99 -4.39 -6.31
CA LYS A 63 -8.23 -5.62 -6.55
C LYS A 63 -7.08 -5.80 -5.55
N ALA A 64 -6.30 -4.75 -5.29
CA ALA A 64 -5.21 -4.80 -4.30
C ALA A 64 -5.76 -5.15 -2.89
N LYS A 65 -6.86 -4.51 -2.48
CA LYS A 65 -7.50 -4.80 -1.19
C LYS A 65 -8.09 -6.22 -1.13
N MET A 66 -8.61 -6.74 -2.25
CA MET A 66 -9.04 -8.14 -2.35
C MET A 66 -7.87 -9.11 -2.18
N ASP A 67 -6.70 -8.83 -2.77
CA ASP A 67 -5.51 -9.66 -2.61
C ASP A 67 -5.04 -9.69 -1.16
N LEU A 68 -5.06 -8.55 -0.47
CA LEU A 68 -4.82 -8.48 0.98
C LEU A 68 -5.80 -9.35 1.78
N LYS A 69 -7.09 -9.28 1.45
CA LYS A 69 -8.11 -10.09 2.14
C LYS A 69 -7.88 -11.58 1.90
N ALA A 70 -7.55 -11.99 0.68
CA ALA A 70 -7.25 -13.38 0.35
C ALA A 70 -6.00 -13.86 1.10
N PHE A 71 -4.95 -13.04 1.16
CA PHE A 71 -3.72 -13.33 1.91
C PHE A 71 -3.96 -13.46 3.42
N LYS A 72 -4.81 -12.62 4.02
CA LYS A 72 -5.16 -12.74 5.45
C LYS A 72 -6.05 -13.95 5.77
N ALA A 73 -6.67 -14.56 4.76
CA ALA A 73 -7.54 -15.72 4.92
C ALA A 73 -6.83 -17.07 4.69
N SER A 74 -5.60 -17.06 4.19
CA SER A 74 -4.74 -18.25 4.00
C SER A 74 -3.87 -18.53 5.21
#